data_AF-A0A495M3Z7-F1
#
_entry.id   AF-A0A495M3Z7-F1
#
_cell.length_a   1.000
_cell.length_b   1.000
_cell.length_c   1.000
_cell.angle_alpha   90.00
_cell.angle_beta   90.00
_cell.angle_gamma   90.00
#
_symmetry.space_group_name_H-M   'P 1'
#
loop_
_entity.id
_entity.type
_entity.pdbx_description
1 polymer ?
#
loop_
_entity_poly.entity_id
_entity_poly.type
_entity_poly.pdbx_seq_one_letter_code
_entity_poly.pdbx_strand_id
1 'polypeptide(L)'
;MSRIKIITSFGRYNDANLEQKAELIADSMTNNPHFEDPVPAIAELKEATIAFDEAIIKAKEGGKREQLRRDDKRKELIVLLDKLALYVHMKADGDNSALASSGFTLSKIPEAIGILSKPQNFMVRAENAGSIKLSIKTIRGAKSYQYEYRKKGETIWQIWVHTKTTLLLTNLESGQQYEFRIAAIGAAMQRVYSDVISSYVL
;
A
#
# COMPACT_ATOMS: atom_id res chain seq x y z
N MET A 1 16.90 -3.60 10.46
CA MET A 1 15.95 -2.62 11.02
C MET A 1 14.84 -2.39 10.01
N SER A 2 13.58 -2.38 10.43
CA SER A 2 12.47 -2.11 9.50
C SER A 2 12.55 -0.68 8.97
N ARG A 3 12.48 -0.51 7.65
CA ARG A 3 12.45 0.83 7.04
C ARG A 3 11.16 1.54 7.43
N ILE A 4 11.28 2.81 7.81
CA ILE A 4 10.16 3.67 8.17
C ILE A 4 9.97 4.73 7.07
N LYS A 5 8.72 5.10 6.81
CA LYS A 5 8.35 6.21 5.94
C LYS A 5 7.57 7.27 6.71
N ILE A 6 7.69 8.52 6.26
CA ILE A 6 6.81 9.62 6.66
C ILE A 6 5.48 9.48 5.94
N ILE A 7 4.37 9.71 6.65
CA ILE A 7 3.03 9.80 6.06
C ILE A 7 2.78 11.25 5.61
N THR A 8 2.58 11.44 4.31
CA THR A 8 2.33 12.75 3.67
C THR A 8 0.87 12.94 3.22
N SER A 9 -0.05 12.11 3.69
CA SER A 9 -1.48 12.21 3.31
C SER A 9 -2.22 13.33 4.04
N PHE A 10 -1.63 14.53 4.10
CA PHE A 10 -2.16 15.71 4.80
C PHE A 10 -3.51 16.18 4.27
N GLY A 11 -3.77 15.97 2.97
CA GLY A 11 -5.08 16.28 2.36
C GLY A 11 -6.27 15.57 3.02
N ARG A 12 -6.05 14.46 3.75
CA ARG A 12 -7.11 13.72 4.46
C ARG A 12 -7.48 14.29 5.82
N TYR A 13 -6.68 15.20 6.36
CA TYR A 13 -6.95 15.84 7.64
C TYR A 13 -8.11 16.83 7.49
N ASN A 14 -8.97 16.95 8.51
CA ASN A 14 -9.82 18.14 8.60
C ASN A 14 -8.96 19.37 8.94
N ASP A 15 -9.54 20.57 8.91
CA ASP A 15 -8.77 21.81 9.07
C ASP A 15 -8.05 21.89 10.42
N ALA A 16 -8.74 21.62 11.54
CA ALA A 16 -8.16 21.63 12.88
C ALA A 16 -7.03 20.60 13.06
N ASN A 17 -7.21 19.38 12.54
CA ASN A 17 -6.16 18.37 12.66
C ASN A 17 -4.96 18.70 11.75
N LEU A 18 -5.17 19.36 10.61
CA LEU A 18 -4.07 19.78 9.74
C LEU A 18 -3.23 20.86 10.42
N GLU A 19 -3.89 21.86 11.00
CA GLU A 19 -3.26 22.94 11.77
C GLU A 19 -2.44 22.40 12.93
N GLN A 20 -3.06 21.62 13.84
CA GLN A 20 -2.35 21.01 14.98
C GLN A 20 -1.15 20.17 14.53
N LYS A 21 -1.27 19.49 13.38
CA LYS A 21 -0.17 18.70 12.84
C LYS A 21 0.96 19.58 12.31
N ALA A 22 0.63 20.69 11.65
CA ALA A 22 1.62 21.64 11.14
C ALA A 22 2.38 22.33 12.29
N GLU A 23 1.67 22.75 13.34
CA GLU A 23 2.27 23.31 14.55
C GLU A 23 3.22 22.33 15.22
N LEU A 24 2.77 21.09 15.46
CA LEU A 24 3.59 20.05 16.05
C LEU A 24 4.89 19.82 15.26
N ILE A 25 4.80 19.76 13.93
CA ILE A 25 5.98 19.59 13.06
C ILE A 25 6.89 20.81 13.16
N ALA A 26 6.34 22.03 13.11
CA ALA A 26 7.12 23.25 13.21
C ALA A 26 7.87 23.34 14.55
N ASP A 27 7.23 22.97 15.65
CA ASP A 27 7.85 22.96 16.98
C ASP A 27 8.92 21.88 17.10
N SER A 28 8.63 20.65 16.62
CA SER A 28 9.57 19.53 16.66
C SER A 28 10.82 19.76 15.81
N MET A 29 10.69 20.56 14.76
CA MET A 29 11.80 20.90 13.85
C MET A 29 12.56 22.16 14.29
N THR A 30 12.01 22.98 15.19
CA THR A 30 12.68 24.16 15.70
C THR A 30 13.87 23.74 16.56
N ASN A 31 15.09 24.18 16.21
CA ASN A 31 16.34 23.81 16.88
C ASN A 31 16.61 22.29 16.94
N ASN A 32 16.11 21.53 15.97
CA ASN A 32 16.35 20.09 15.93
C ASN A 32 17.76 19.81 15.37
N PRO A 33 18.67 19.17 16.14
CA PRO A 33 20.05 18.94 15.73
C PRO A 33 20.19 17.98 14.54
N HIS A 34 19.16 17.18 14.23
CA HIS A 34 19.17 16.34 13.04
C HIS A 34 18.85 17.12 11.76
N PHE A 35 18.26 18.31 11.89
CA PHE A 35 17.68 19.09 10.81
C PHE A 35 18.03 20.58 10.94
N GLU A 36 19.32 20.89 10.93
CA GLU A 36 19.83 22.25 11.17
C GLU A 36 19.41 23.28 10.11
N ASP A 37 19.29 22.87 8.83
CA ASP A 37 18.92 23.74 7.71
C ASP A 37 17.66 23.24 6.96
N PRO A 38 16.48 23.32 7.58
CA PRO A 38 15.26 22.79 7.00
C PRO A 38 14.85 23.55 5.73
N VAL A 39 14.48 22.80 4.69
CA VAL A 39 13.96 23.34 3.42
C VAL A 39 12.57 22.74 3.16
N PRO A 40 11.49 23.54 3.12
CA PRO A 40 11.41 24.98 3.38
C PRO A 40 11.79 25.35 4.82
N ALA A 41 12.14 26.62 5.03
CA ALA A 41 12.46 27.12 6.36
C ALA A 41 11.25 26.97 7.31
N ILE A 42 11.50 26.66 8.59
CA ILE A 42 10.42 26.50 9.57
C ILE A 42 9.63 27.80 9.78
N ALA A 43 10.27 28.96 9.57
CA ALA A 43 9.58 30.25 9.57
C ALA A 43 8.48 30.31 8.50
N GLU A 44 8.75 29.87 7.27
CA GLU A 44 7.75 29.82 6.18
C GLU A 44 6.58 28.89 6.53
N LEU A 45 6.86 27.74 7.16
CA LEU A 45 5.81 26.83 7.62
C LEU A 45 4.93 27.46 8.71
N LYS A 46 5.54 28.17 9.67
CA LYS A 46 4.80 28.88 10.73
C LYS A 46 3.93 29.98 10.16
N GLU A 47 4.45 30.78 9.24
CA GLU A 47 3.68 31.84 8.56
C GLU A 47 2.49 31.27 7.78
N ALA A 48 2.69 30.18 7.04
CA ALA A 48 1.61 29.52 6.30
C ALA A 48 0.56 28.90 7.23
N THR A 49 0.97 28.39 8.39
CA THR A 49 0.06 27.84 9.42
C THR A 49 -0.83 28.94 9.99
N ILE A 50 -0.25 30.08 10.37
CA ILE A 50 -0.99 31.26 10.86
C ILE A 50 -1.95 31.78 9.77
N ALA A 51 -1.48 31.90 8.53
CA ALA A 51 -2.31 32.37 7.42
C ALA A 51 -3.49 31.43 7.11
N PHE A 52 -3.32 30.13 7.36
CA PHE A 52 -4.40 29.14 7.23
C PHE A 52 -5.42 29.27 8.38
N ASP A 53 -4.99 29.40 9.63
CA ASP A 53 -5.88 29.62 10.78
C ASP A 53 -6.75 30.88 10.59
N GLU A 54 -6.14 32.01 10.23
CA GLU A 54 -6.89 33.23 9.94
C GLU A 54 -7.94 33.03 8.84
N ALA A 55 -7.63 32.22 7.82
CA ALA A 55 -8.54 31.93 6.73
C ALA A 55 -9.69 31.00 7.18
N ILE A 56 -9.45 30.07 8.11
CA ILE A 56 -10.50 29.27 8.74
C ILE A 56 -11.48 30.17 9.47
N ILE A 57 -10.99 31.12 10.28
CA ILE A 57 -11.84 32.05 11.04
C ILE A 57 -12.69 32.90 10.09
N LYS A 58 -12.08 33.53 9.08
CA LYS A 58 -12.78 34.37 8.09
C LYS A 58 -13.81 33.58 7.28
N ALA A 59 -13.56 32.30 6.99
CA ALA A 59 -14.50 31.45 6.27
C ALA A 59 -15.74 31.05 7.09
N LYS A 60 -15.72 31.15 8.43
CA LYS A 60 -16.90 30.88 9.29
C LYS A 60 -17.98 31.95 9.13
N GLU A 61 -17.56 33.21 9.01
CA GLU A 61 -18.45 34.38 8.89
C GLU A 61 -18.64 34.82 7.43
N GLY A 62 -17.75 34.38 6.54
CA GLY A 62 -17.71 34.76 5.14
C GLY A 62 -18.50 33.87 4.18
N GLY A 63 -18.76 34.40 2.99
CA GLY A 63 -19.38 33.65 1.88
C GLY A 63 -18.38 32.83 1.06
N LYS A 64 -18.79 32.46 -0.16
CA LYS A 64 -18.02 31.59 -1.06
C LYS A 64 -16.57 32.03 -1.31
N ARG A 65 -16.32 33.35 -1.34
CA ARG A 65 -14.98 33.92 -1.55
C ARG A 65 -14.01 33.55 -0.44
N GLU A 66 -14.44 33.66 0.82
CA GLU A 66 -13.57 33.35 1.97
C GLU A 66 -13.35 31.84 2.12
N GLN A 67 -14.34 31.02 1.73
CA GLN A 67 -14.17 29.56 1.64
C GLN A 67 -13.09 29.18 0.62
N LEU A 68 -13.10 29.80 -0.58
CA LEU A 68 -12.07 29.56 -1.59
C LEU A 68 -10.69 30.00 -1.11
N ARG A 69 -10.60 31.17 -0.44
CA ARG A 69 -9.35 31.65 0.16
C ARG A 69 -8.78 30.67 1.19
N ARG A 70 -9.63 30.10 2.06
CA ARG A 70 -9.23 29.06 3.01
C ARG A 70 -8.74 27.81 2.27
N ASP A 71 -9.44 27.36 1.24
CA ASP A 71 -9.03 26.19 0.45
C ASP A 71 -7.68 26.39 -0.24
N ASP A 72 -7.38 27.62 -0.67
CA ASP A 72 -6.08 27.95 -1.26
C ASP A 72 -4.96 27.98 -0.21
N LYS A 73 -5.20 28.57 0.97
CA LYS A 73 -4.24 28.51 2.10
C LYS A 73 -4.01 27.10 2.61
N ARG A 74 -5.05 26.26 2.60
CA ARG A 74 -4.92 24.84 2.89
C ARG A 74 -3.95 24.14 1.94
N LYS A 75 -4.09 24.38 0.63
CA LYS A 75 -3.19 23.78 -0.38
C LYS A 75 -1.75 24.25 -0.20
N GLU A 76 -1.55 25.54 0.05
CA GLU A 76 -0.24 26.13 0.30
C GLU A 76 0.46 25.47 1.50
N LEU A 77 -0.25 25.31 2.62
CA LEU A 77 0.26 24.64 3.81
C LEU A 77 0.62 23.16 3.53
N ILE A 78 -0.25 22.43 2.82
CA ILE A 78 0.02 21.03 2.44
C ILE A 78 1.27 20.94 1.57
N VAL A 79 1.44 21.83 0.60
CA VAL A 79 2.64 21.84 -0.27
C VAL A 79 3.91 22.08 0.53
N LEU A 80 3.88 22.97 1.53
CA LEU A 80 5.03 23.21 2.40
C LEU A 80 5.34 21.99 3.28
N LEU A 81 4.31 21.36 3.87
CA LEU A 81 4.46 20.13 4.65
C LEU A 81 5.03 18.98 3.81
N ASP A 82 4.59 18.83 2.57
CA ASP A 82 5.10 17.80 1.65
C ASP A 82 6.57 18.04 1.28
N LYS A 83 6.95 19.29 1.00
CA LYS A 83 8.35 19.66 0.74
C LYS A 83 9.23 19.41 1.96
N LEU A 84 8.76 19.79 3.15
CA LEU A 84 9.50 19.57 4.39
C LEU A 84 9.64 18.09 4.71
N ALA A 85 8.59 17.29 4.48
CA ALA A 85 8.64 15.84 4.62
C ALA A 85 9.71 15.21 3.72
N LEU A 86 9.85 15.71 2.47
CA LEU A 86 10.89 15.26 1.55
C LEU A 86 12.29 15.60 2.09
N TYR A 87 12.50 16.84 2.55
CA TYR A 87 13.76 17.24 3.18
C TYR A 87 14.11 16.36 4.37
N VAL A 88 13.18 16.16 5.31
CA VAL A 88 13.38 15.32 6.50
C VAL A 88 13.72 13.89 6.09
N HIS A 89 13.00 13.35 5.11
CA HIS A 89 13.26 11.99 4.62
C HIS A 89 14.67 11.84 4.04
N MET A 90 15.11 12.82 3.24
CA MET A 90 16.43 12.82 2.63
C MET A 90 17.54 13.02 3.65
N LYS A 91 17.37 13.98 4.58
CA LYS A 91 18.39 14.33 5.58
C LYS A 91 18.56 13.24 6.64
N ALA A 92 17.49 12.55 7.02
CA ALA A 92 17.55 11.46 7.99
C ALA A 92 18.22 10.19 7.43
N ASP A 93 18.24 9.98 6.12
CA ASP A 93 18.89 8.83 5.44
C ASP A 93 18.62 7.46 6.10
N GLY A 94 17.37 7.23 6.53
CA GLY A 94 16.97 5.98 7.18
C GLY A 94 17.29 5.88 8.68
N ASP A 95 17.83 6.93 9.30
CA ASP A 95 17.89 7.07 10.75
C ASP A 95 16.48 7.23 11.33
N ASN A 96 15.99 6.15 11.92
CA ASN A 96 14.67 6.10 12.54
C ASN A 96 14.54 7.05 13.74
N SER A 97 15.64 7.36 14.46
CA SER A 97 15.66 8.29 15.58
C SER A 97 15.50 9.73 15.10
N ALA A 98 16.24 10.11 14.06
CA ALA A 98 16.10 11.40 13.40
C ALA A 98 14.68 11.58 12.82
N LEU A 99 14.13 10.56 12.15
CA LEU A 99 12.75 10.61 11.67
C LEU A 99 11.74 10.79 12.81
N ALA A 100 11.95 10.14 13.96
CA ALA A 100 11.05 10.24 15.11
C ALA A 100 11.08 11.62 15.79
N SER A 101 12.20 12.34 15.72
CA SER A 101 12.31 13.69 16.29
C SER A 101 11.66 14.78 15.45
N SER A 102 11.29 14.49 14.19
CA SER A 102 10.74 15.48 13.24
C SER A 102 9.28 15.88 13.46
N GLY A 103 8.56 15.20 14.37
CA GLY A 103 7.12 15.42 14.60
C GLY A 103 6.20 14.86 13.52
N PHE A 104 6.73 14.32 12.42
CA PHE A 104 5.93 13.67 11.38
C PHE A 104 5.33 12.34 11.85
N THR A 105 4.17 11.98 11.28
CA THR A 105 3.59 10.65 11.55
C THR A 105 4.37 9.61 10.75
N LEU A 106 4.87 8.59 11.44
CA LEU A 106 5.70 7.54 10.86
C LEU A 106 4.92 6.25 10.63
N SER A 107 5.27 5.52 9.57
CA SER A 107 4.70 4.22 9.24
C SER A 107 5.78 3.25 8.81
N LYS A 108 5.64 1.97 9.15
CA LYS A 108 6.56 0.93 8.68
C LYS A 108 6.33 0.68 7.20
N ILE A 109 7.42 0.59 6.44
CA ILE A 109 7.39 0.09 5.07
C ILE A 109 7.29 -1.44 5.16
N PRO A 110 6.27 -2.08 4.56
CA PRO A 110 6.20 -3.53 4.53
C PRO A 110 7.45 -4.12 3.86
N GLU A 111 8.12 -5.03 4.56
CA GLU A 111 9.26 -5.75 3.99
C GLU A 111 8.78 -6.80 2.99
N ALA A 112 9.58 -7.00 1.94
CA ALA A 112 9.34 -8.07 0.99
C ALA A 112 9.37 -9.41 1.73
N ILE A 113 8.22 -10.11 1.76
CA ILE A 113 8.21 -11.50 2.22
C ILE A 113 8.98 -12.32 1.18
N GLY A 114 9.92 -13.14 1.68
CA GLY A 114 10.77 -14.00 0.86
C GLY A 114 9.99 -15.09 0.13
N ILE A 115 10.57 -16.27 0.00
CA ILE A 115 9.92 -17.40 -0.68
C ILE A 115 8.60 -17.70 0.04
N LEU A 116 7.50 -17.67 -0.71
CA LEU A 116 6.18 -17.93 -0.14
C LEU A 116 6.01 -19.41 0.20
N SER A 117 5.25 -19.70 1.25
CA SER A 117 4.96 -21.06 1.67
C SER A 117 4.22 -21.85 0.59
N LYS A 118 4.47 -23.17 0.54
CA LYS A 118 3.71 -24.11 -0.29
C LYS A 118 2.19 -23.94 -0.06
N PRO A 119 1.36 -23.90 -1.12
CA PRO A 119 -0.08 -23.82 -0.94
C PRO A 119 -0.66 -24.99 -0.14
N GLN A 120 -1.51 -24.65 0.83
CA GLN A 120 -2.20 -25.59 1.70
C GLN A 120 -3.69 -25.64 1.39
N ASN A 121 -4.32 -26.77 1.71
CA ASN A 121 -5.74 -27.05 1.45
C ASN A 121 -6.12 -26.80 -0.01
N PHE A 122 -5.27 -27.27 -0.93
CA PHE A 122 -5.59 -27.21 -2.35
C PHE A 122 -6.72 -28.20 -2.65
N MET A 123 -7.85 -27.68 -3.09
CA MET A 123 -9.04 -28.44 -3.43
C MET A 123 -9.39 -28.22 -4.89
N VAL A 124 -9.67 -29.33 -5.56
CA VAL A 124 -10.18 -29.39 -6.94
C VAL A 124 -11.57 -30.01 -6.87
N ARG A 125 -12.58 -29.29 -7.35
CA ARG A 125 -13.97 -29.76 -7.39
C ARG A 125 -14.53 -29.58 -8.80
N ALA A 126 -15.06 -30.65 -9.37
CA ALA A 126 -15.87 -30.52 -10.57
C ALA A 126 -17.20 -29.83 -10.22
N GLU A 127 -17.66 -28.95 -11.10
CA GLU A 127 -18.91 -28.20 -10.94
C GLU A 127 -19.87 -28.59 -12.07
N ASN A 128 -20.12 -27.70 -13.02
CA ASN A 128 -20.92 -27.98 -14.22
C ASN A 128 -20.08 -28.63 -15.32
N ALA A 129 -20.76 -29.10 -16.37
CA ALA A 129 -20.12 -29.64 -17.57
C ALA A 129 -19.04 -28.69 -18.12
N GLY A 130 -17.83 -29.22 -18.29
CA GLY A 130 -16.66 -28.48 -18.77
C GLY A 130 -16.08 -27.47 -17.78
N SER A 131 -16.38 -27.58 -16.48
CA SER A 131 -15.88 -26.65 -15.46
C SER A 131 -15.34 -27.31 -14.19
N ILE A 132 -14.24 -26.75 -13.68
CA ILE A 132 -13.62 -27.15 -12.42
C ILE A 132 -13.33 -25.92 -11.57
N LYS A 133 -13.67 -26.01 -10.29
CA LYS A 133 -13.34 -25.03 -9.27
C LYS A 133 -12.09 -25.45 -8.50
N LEU A 134 -11.11 -24.56 -8.51
CA LEU A 134 -9.85 -24.66 -7.78
C LEU A 134 -9.91 -23.71 -6.59
N SER A 135 -9.48 -24.17 -5.41
CA SER A 135 -9.41 -23.31 -4.23
C SER A 135 -8.25 -23.67 -3.31
N ILE A 136 -7.68 -22.67 -2.64
CA ILE A 136 -6.60 -22.80 -1.67
C ILE A 136 -6.86 -21.94 -0.43
N LYS A 137 -6.12 -22.21 0.65
CA LYS A 137 -6.01 -21.27 1.78
C LYS A 137 -5.16 -20.06 1.39
N THR A 138 -5.52 -18.87 1.89
CA THR A 138 -4.76 -17.62 1.69
C THR A 138 -3.31 -17.76 2.17
N ILE A 139 -2.36 -17.32 1.36
CA ILE A 139 -0.94 -17.31 1.67
C ILE A 139 -0.50 -15.88 2.00
N ARG A 140 0.02 -15.68 3.23
CA ARG A 140 0.50 -14.36 3.67
C ARG A 140 1.63 -13.88 2.74
N GLY A 141 1.47 -12.67 2.18
CA GLY A 141 2.43 -12.09 1.24
C GLY A 141 2.18 -12.39 -0.23
N ALA A 142 1.21 -13.25 -0.56
CA ALA A 142 0.77 -13.46 -1.93
C ALA A 142 0.05 -12.21 -2.46
N LYS A 143 0.46 -11.74 -3.64
CA LYS A 143 -0.21 -10.69 -4.42
C LYS A 143 -1.18 -11.29 -5.44
N SER A 144 -0.85 -12.49 -5.93
CA SER A 144 -1.67 -13.28 -6.84
C SER A 144 -1.28 -14.75 -6.74
N TYR A 145 -1.97 -15.59 -7.48
CA TYR A 145 -1.77 -17.03 -7.55
C TYR A 145 -1.70 -17.45 -9.01
N GLN A 146 -0.73 -18.31 -9.31
CA GLN A 146 -0.54 -18.94 -10.60
C GLN A 146 -1.16 -20.33 -10.54
N TYR A 147 -2.30 -20.49 -11.17
CA TYR A 147 -2.98 -21.76 -11.38
C TYR A 147 -2.43 -22.37 -12.66
N GLU A 148 -2.02 -23.62 -12.59
CA GLU A 148 -1.57 -24.37 -13.74
C GLU A 148 -2.38 -25.64 -13.90
N TYR A 149 -2.77 -25.94 -15.13
CA TYR A 149 -3.50 -27.15 -15.46
C TYR A 149 -3.10 -27.70 -16.82
N ARG A 150 -3.29 -29.01 -17.01
CA ARG A 150 -3.07 -29.70 -18.29
C ARG A 150 -3.91 -30.96 -18.35
N LYS A 151 -4.19 -31.49 -19.54
CA LYS A 151 -4.77 -32.83 -19.62
C LYS A 151 -3.75 -33.85 -19.11
N LYS A 152 -4.23 -34.88 -18.42
CA LYS A 152 -3.35 -35.92 -17.89
C LYS A 152 -2.61 -36.61 -19.03
N GLY A 153 -1.28 -36.65 -18.94
CA GLY A 153 -0.41 -37.19 -19.99
C GLY A 153 0.18 -36.14 -20.93
N GLU A 154 -0.35 -34.91 -20.94
CA GLU A 154 0.31 -33.80 -21.63
C GLU A 154 1.53 -33.30 -20.85
N THR A 155 2.48 -32.69 -21.56
CA THR A 155 3.71 -32.15 -20.96
C THR A 155 3.59 -30.68 -20.62
N ILE A 156 2.84 -29.91 -21.41
CA ILE A 156 2.73 -28.44 -21.32
C ILE A 156 1.65 -28.06 -20.31
N TRP A 157 2.00 -27.20 -19.36
CA TRP A 157 1.06 -26.61 -18.41
C TRP A 157 0.46 -25.33 -19.00
N GLN A 158 -0.88 -25.25 -19.02
CA GLN A 158 -1.60 -24.00 -19.23
C GLN A 158 -1.55 -23.18 -17.95
N ILE A 159 -1.27 -21.88 -18.06
CA ILE A 159 -1.03 -21.00 -16.92
C ILE A 159 -2.13 -19.94 -16.85
N TRP A 160 -2.71 -19.77 -15.66
CA TRP A 160 -3.69 -18.73 -15.37
C TRP A 160 -3.33 -17.99 -14.08
N VAL A 161 -3.19 -16.66 -14.17
CA VAL A 161 -2.89 -15.83 -13.00
C VAL A 161 -4.17 -15.20 -12.48
N HIS A 162 -4.45 -15.36 -11.18
CA HIS A 162 -5.62 -14.79 -10.55
C HIS A 162 -5.30 -14.22 -9.16
N THR A 163 -6.01 -13.18 -8.73
CA THR A 163 -5.75 -12.53 -7.43
C THR A 163 -6.49 -13.19 -6.27
N LYS A 164 -7.57 -13.91 -6.56
CA LYS A 164 -8.36 -14.62 -5.54
C LYS A 164 -7.79 -16.02 -5.32
N THR A 165 -8.04 -16.55 -4.13
CA THR A 165 -7.69 -17.93 -3.73
C THR A 165 -8.59 -19.00 -4.33
N THR A 166 -9.64 -18.59 -5.03
CA THR A 166 -10.59 -19.46 -5.73
C THR A 166 -10.67 -19.06 -7.19
N LEU A 167 -10.57 -20.05 -8.08
CA LEU A 167 -10.68 -19.88 -9.52
C LEU A 167 -11.66 -20.91 -10.08
N LEU A 168 -12.58 -20.48 -10.94
CA LEU A 168 -13.40 -21.38 -11.75
C LEU A 168 -12.79 -21.44 -13.15
N LEU A 169 -12.27 -22.60 -13.53
CA LEU A 169 -11.87 -22.90 -14.90
C LEU A 169 -13.10 -23.41 -15.65
N THR A 170 -13.31 -22.90 -16.86
CA THR A 170 -14.42 -23.26 -17.75
C THR A 170 -13.87 -23.66 -19.13
N ASN A 171 -14.73 -24.14 -20.02
CA ASN A 171 -14.39 -24.59 -21.37
C ASN A 171 -13.36 -25.74 -21.38
N LEU A 172 -13.37 -26.58 -20.35
CA LEU A 172 -12.60 -27.82 -20.32
C LEU A 172 -13.38 -28.94 -21.01
N GLU A 173 -12.69 -29.91 -21.59
CA GLU A 173 -13.34 -31.08 -22.18
C GLU A 173 -13.94 -31.99 -21.08
N SER A 174 -15.25 -32.19 -21.13
CA SER A 174 -15.99 -33.11 -20.26
C SER A 174 -15.53 -34.56 -20.47
N GLY A 175 -15.51 -35.34 -19.40
CA GLY A 175 -15.07 -36.75 -19.39
C GLY A 175 -13.55 -36.94 -19.39
N GLN A 176 -12.76 -35.87 -19.52
CA GLN A 176 -11.30 -35.94 -19.51
C GLN A 176 -10.72 -35.71 -18.12
N GLN A 177 -9.59 -36.37 -17.84
CA GLN A 177 -8.84 -36.17 -16.60
C GLN A 177 -7.78 -35.07 -16.78
N TYR A 178 -7.74 -34.12 -15.86
CA TYR A 178 -6.76 -33.04 -15.84
C TYR A 178 -5.91 -33.11 -14.58
N GLU A 179 -4.68 -32.60 -14.69
CA GLU A 179 -3.77 -32.37 -13.57
C GLU A 179 -3.72 -30.89 -13.25
N PHE A 180 -3.66 -30.55 -11.97
CA PHE A 180 -3.68 -29.19 -11.46
C PHE A 180 -2.55 -28.98 -10.46
N ARG A 181 -1.89 -27.83 -10.53
CA ARG A 181 -0.98 -27.34 -9.49
C ARG A 181 -1.11 -25.83 -9.35
N ILE A 182 -0.72 -25.32 -8.20
CA ILE A 182 -0.81 -23.89 -7.93
C ILE A 182 0.45 -23.40 -7.21
N ALA A 183 0.87 -22.18 -7.49
CA ALA A 183 1.89 -21.48 -6.74
C ALA A 183 1.45 -20.05 -6.41
N ALA A 184 1.88 -19.54 -5.26
CA ALA A 184 1.67 -18.14 -4.93
C ALA A 184 2.72 -17.24 -5.60
N ILE A 185 2.30 -16.05 -6.01
CA ILE A 185 3.15 -15.00 -6.54
C ILE A 185 3.30 -13.92 -5.46
N GLY A 186 4.54 -13.69 -5.03
CA GLY A 186 4.91 -12.69 -4.02
C GLY A 186 6.02 -11.77 -4.50
N ALA A 187 6.73 -11.15 -3.55
CA ALA A 187 7.90 -10.33 -3.85
C ALA A 187 9.10 -11.17 -4.33
N ALA A 188 9.28 -12.39 -3.81
CA ALA A 188 10.30 -13.31 -4.29
C ALA A 188 9.99 -13.85 -5.70
N MET A 189 11.04 -14.04 -6.51
CA MET A 189 10.93 -14.61 -7.86
C MET A 189 10.63 -16.12 -7.84
N GLN A 190 11.16 -16.83 -6.85
CA GLN A 190 10.97 -18.27 -6.74
C GLN A 190 9.50 -18.65 -6.44
N ARG A 191 9.06 -19.77 -7.03
CA ARG A 191 7.72 -20.35 -6.87
C ARG A 191 7.82 -21.70 -6.18
N VAL A 192 7.00 -21.91 -5.15
CA VAL A 192 6.81 -23.20 -4.49
C VAL A 192 5.41 -23.69 -4.84
N TYR A 193 5.34 -24.76 -5.64
CA TYR A 193 4.07 -25.32 -6.09
C TYR A 193 3.44 -26.23 -5.04
N SER A 194 2.11 -26.32 -5.06
CA SER A 194 1.35 -27.36 -4.38
C SER A 194 1.73 -28.75 -4.88
N ASP A 195 1.26 -29.77 -4.19
CA ASP A 195 1.18 -31.11 -4.79
C ASP A 195 0.26 -31.07 -6.00
N VAL A 196 0.55 -31.93 -6.98
CA VAL A 196 -0.29 -32.09 -8.18
C VAL A 196 -1.52 -32.89 -7.81
N ILE A 197 -2.71 -32.37 -8.13
CA ILE A 197 -3.98 -33.06 -7.93
C ILE A 197 -4.57 -33.37 -9.30
N SER A 198 -5.02 -34.61 -9.50
CA SER A 198 -5.75 -35.00 -10.71
C SER A 198 -7.25 -35.09 -10.43
N SER A 199 -8.08 -34.58 -11.35
CA SER A 199 -9.54 -34.71 -11.27
C SER A 199 -10.14 -34.87 -12.65
N TYR A 200 -11.25 -35.60 -12.74
CA TYR A 200 -12.09 -35.62 -13.93
C TYR A 200 -12.90 -34.33 -14.02
N VAL A 201 -13.05 -33.83 -15.25
CA VAL A 201 -13.98 -32.75 -15.58
C VAL A 201 -15.33 -33.40 -15.95
N LEU A 202 -16.41 -32.93 -15.32
CA LEU A 202 -17.78 -33.38 -15.63
C LEU A 202 -18.24 -32.85 -16.97
#